data_AF-A0A7Z9DXJ5-F1
#
_entry.id   AF-A0A7Z9DXJ5-F1
#
_cell.length_a   1.000
_cell.length_b   1.000
_cell.length_c   1.000
_cell.angle_alpha   90.00
_cell.angle_beta   90.00
_cell.angle_gamma   90.00
#
_symmetry.space_group_name_H-M   'P 1'
#
loop_
_entity.id
_entity.type
_entity.pdbx_description
1 polymer ?
#
loop_
_entity_poly.entity_id
_entity_poly.type
_entity_poly.pdbx_seq_one_letter_code
_entity_poly.pdbx_strand_id
1 'polypeptide(L)'
;MKFQTSLLAIACLVGTVSISLPVQANSLQNTPMQIAQSSAPEKTYMTPQRNTNEIAVQIEDGEFFFAGMLKRTSGNKFMAEDKQVRVMYDKDTSRVVVINVVTGTEFYNYIFSTADEGSL
;
A
#
# COMPACT_ATOMS: atom_id res chain seq x y z
N MET A 1 43.04 31.19 -60.46
CA MET A 1 43.69 30.49 -59.31
C MET A 1 42.93 30.85 -58.03
N LYS A 2 42.95 29.96 -57.02
CA LYS A 2 42.12 29.95 -55.79
C LYS A 2 40.65 29.54 -56.10
N PHE A 3 40.11 28.37 -55.67
CA PHE A 3 40.06 27.69 -54.35
C PHE A 3 39.44 28.60 -53.27
N GLN A 4 38.46 28.23 -52.43
CA GLN A 4 37.65 27.01 -52.16
C GLN A 4 36.22 27.49 -51.67
N THR A 5 35.21 26.72 -51.24
CA THR A 5 35.09 25.33 -50.72
C THR A 5 33.69 24.75 -51.04
N SER A 6 33.48 23.44 -50.87
CA SER A 6 32.18 22.75 -50.98
C SER A 6 31.25 22.95 -49.78
N LEU A 7 29.93 22.77 -49.98
CA LEU A 7 29.12 21.92 -49.10
C LEU A 7 27.86 21.40 -49.82
N LEU A 8 27.73 20.07 -49.84
CA LEU A 8 26.60 19.32 -50.36
C LEU A 8 25.61 19.07 -49.21
N ALA A 9 24.31 19.22 -49.43
CA ALA A 9 23.29 18.81 -48.47
C ALA A 9 22.13 18.09 -49.18
N ILE A 10 22.19 16.75 -49.16
CA ILE A 10 21.08 15.87 -49.53
C ILE A 10 20.49 15.34 -48.22
N ALA A 11 19.18 15.47 -48.03
CA ALA A 11 18.45 14.70 -47.02
C ALA A 11 17.01 14.47 -47.51
N CYS A 12 16.56 13.21 -47.46
CA CYS A 12 15.36 12.74 -48.16
C CYS A 12 14.06 12.96 -47.36
N LEU A 13 12.92 12.95 -48.07
CA LEU A 13 11.65 12.59 -47.46
C LEU A 13 11.70 11.15 -46.93
N VAL A 14 11.27 10.92 -45.69
CA VAL A 14 10.40 9.79 -45.35
C VAL A 14 9.44 10.24 -44.25
N GLY A 15 8.14 10.29 -44.53
CA GLY A 15 7.13 10.49 -43.50
C GLY A 15 6.82 9.16 -42.79
N THR A 16 7.23 9.02 -41.54
CA THR A 16 6.85 7.86 -40.71
C THR A 16 5.52 8.14 -40.01
N VAL A 17 4.42 7.64 -40.57
CA VAL A 17 3.12 7.63 -39.88
C VAL A 17 3.15 6.52 -38.84
N SER A 18 3.44 6.88 -37.59
CA SER A 18 3.40 5.95 -36.47
C SER A 18 1.95 5.58 -36.14
N ILE A 19 1.47 4.47 -36.72
CA ILE A 19 0.25 3.80 -36.27
C ILE A 19 0.47 3.21 -34.88
N SER A 20 0.18 4.00 -33.85
CA SER A 20 0.02 3.53 -32.49
C SER A 20 -1.21 2.62 -32.41
N LEU A 21 -0.98 1.31 -32.39
CA LEU A 21 -2.00 0.35 -31.98
C LEU A 21 -2.45 0.70 -30.56
N PRO A 22 -3.77 0.80 -30.28
CA PRO A 22 -4.23 0.88 -28.90
C PRO A 22 -3.91 -0.46 -28.24
N VAL A 23 -2.90 -0.46 -27.37
CA VAL A 23 -2.74 -1.52 -26.37
C VAL A 23 -3.95 -1.41 -25.46
N GLN A 24 -4.95 -2.24 -25.72
CA GLN A 24 -6.02 -2.49 -24.77
C GLN A 24 -5.38 -3.20 -23.58
N ALA A 25 -4.95 -2.39 -22.60
CA ALA A 25 -4.65 -2.91 -21.29
C ALA A 25 -5.93 -3.60 -20.80
N ASN A 26 -5.86 -4.93 -20.65
CA ASN A 26 -6.88 -5.64 -19.89
C ASN A 26 -6.88 -4.99 -18.51
N SER A 27 -7.89 -4.17 -18.24
CA SER A 27 -8.20 -3.75 -16.89
C SER A 27 -8.58 -5.02 -16.16
N LEU A 28 -7.60 -5.64 -15.50
CA LEU A 28 -7.86 -6.37 -14.27
C LEU A 28 -8.70 -5.39 -13.46
N GLN A 29 -9.98 -5.71 -13.32
CA GLN A 29 -10.84 -4.99 -12.42
C GLN A 29 -10.26 -5.27 -11.04
N ASN A 30 -9.39 -4.36 -10.60
CA ASN A 30 -9.24 -4.05 -9.19
C ASN A 30 -10.61 -3.55 -8.76
N THR A 31 -11.55 -4.48 -8.56
CA THR A 31 -12.77 -4.24 -7.82
C THR A 31 -12.30 -3.57 -6.56
N PRO A 32 -12.64 -2.29 -6.31
CA PRO A 32 -12.24 -1.64 -5.08
C PRO A 32 -12.95 -2.44 -3.99
N MET A 33 -12.19 -3.32 -3.34
CA MET A 33 -12.69 -4.16 -2.26
C MET A 33 -13.29 -3.20 -1.25
N GLN A 34 -14.62 -3.23 -1.12
CA GLN A 34 -15.38 -2.17 -0.47
C GLN A 34 -15.29 -2.34 1.03
N ILE A 35 -14.05 -2.23 1.53
CA ILE A 35 -13.75 -2.13 2.95
C ILE A 35 -14.51 -0.90 3.45
N ALA A 36 -15.43 -1.14 4.37
CA ALA A 36 -16.30 -0.11 4.89
C ALA A 36 -15.48 0.90 5.69
N GLN A 37 -15.27 2.08 5.12
CA GLN A 37 -14.52 3.15 5.78
C GLN A 37 -15.19 3.48 7.12
N SER A 38 -14.47 3.23 8.22
CA SER A 38 -14.82 3.42 9.64
C SER A 38 -15.59 2.33 10.41
N SER A 39 -15.83 1.13 9.87
CA SER A 39 -16.14 -0.01 10.76
C SER A 39 -14.87 -0.69 11.27
N ALA A 40 -14.92 -1.32 12.45
CA ALA A 40 -13.90 -2.29 12.81
C ALA A 40 -14.05 -3.54 11.93
N PRO A 41 -12.95 -4.23 11.56
CA PRO A 41 -13.00 -5.49 10.82
C PRO A 41 -13.66 -6.60 11.66
N GLU A 42 -14.22 -7.62 11.00
CA GLU A 42 -14.94 -8.73 11.67
C GLU A 42 -14.08 -9.41 12.75
N LYS A 43 -12.79 -9.63 12.48
CA LYS A 43 -11.84 -10.18 13.45
C LYS A 43 -10.53 -9.40 13.47
N THR A 44 -9.99 -9.19 14.68
CA THR A 44 -8.62 -8.74 14.92
C THR A 44 -8.04 -9.52 16.08
N TYR A 45 -6.84 -10.06 15.88
CA TYR A 45 -6.02 -10.67 16.93
C TYR A 45 -4.68 -9.94 16.98
N MET A 46 -4.26 -9.53 18.18
CA MET A 46 -2.94 -8.98 18.42
C MET A 46 -2.31 -9.63 19.64
N THR A 47 -1.19 -10.32 19.45
CA THR A 47 -0.50 -11.07 20.49
C THR A 47 0.88 -10.45 20.73
N PRO A 48 1.09 -9.75 21.86
CA PRO A 48 2.42 -9.26 22.26
C PRO A 48 3.42 -10.42 22.34
N GLN A 49 4.62 -10.23 21.80
CA GLN A 49 5.66 -11.26 21.76
C GLN A 49 6.63 -11.16 22.93
N ARG A 50 7.49 -12.18 23.11
CA ARG A 50 8.59 -12.15 24.08
C ARG A 50 9.52 -10.94 23.87
N ASN A 51 9.72 -10.54 22.63
CA ASN A 51 10.33 -9.26 22.28
C ASN A 51 9.27 -8.17 22.42
N THR A 52 9.43 -7.26 23.39
CA THR A 52 8.47 -6.18 23.69
C THR A 52 8.40 -5.09 22.60
N ASN A 53 9.21 -5.21 21.56
CA ASN A 53 9.16 -4.39 20.35
C ASN A 53 8.39 -5.06 19.20
N GLU A 54 7.78 -6.23 19.42
CA GLU A 54 7.09 -7.02 18.41
C GLU A 54 5.69 -7.47 18.89
N ILE A 55 4.70 -7.34 18.01
CA ILE A 55 3.32 -7.79 18.23
C ILE A 55 2.89 -8.55 16.99
N ALA A 56 2.53 -9.83 17.14
CA ALA A 56 1.95 -10.59 16.05
C ALA A 56 0.51 -10.11 15.82
N VAL A 57 0.13 -9.86 14.57
CA VAL A 57 -1.20 -9.36 14.20
C VAL A 57 -1.84 -10.25 13.14
N GLN A 58 -3.15 -10.42 13.25
CA GLN A 58 -4.04 -10.99 12.24
C GLN A 58 -5.31 -10.15 12.16
N ILE A 59 -5.74 -9.77 10.96
CA ILE A 59 -6.98 -9.02 10.69
C ILE A 59 -7.71 -9.73 9.55
N GLU A 60 -9.00 -10.00 9.75
CA GLU A 60 -9.86 -10.70 8.80
C GLU A 60 -11.21 -9.97 8.68
N ASP A 61 -11.65 -9.72 7.44
CA ASP A 61 -12.93 -9.09 7.15
C ASP A 61 -13.36 -9.40 5.69
N GLY A 62 -14.29 -10.34 5.50
CA GLY A 62 -14.67 -10.83 4.17
C GLY A 62 -13.48 -11.44 3.42
N GLU A 63 -13.12 -10.84 2.27
CA GLU A 63 -11.94 -11.23 1.48
C GLU A 63 -10.64 -10.52 1.91
N PHE A 64 -10.72 -9.52 2.81
CA PHE A 64 -9.54 -8.86 3.35
C PHE A 64 -8.86 -9.76 4.40
N PHE A 65 -7.58 -10.02 4.19
CA PHE A 65 -6.72 -10.72 5.14
C PHE A 65 -5.37 -10.03 5.26
N PHE A 66 -4.94 -9.77 6.51
CA PHE A 66 -3.58 -9.35 6.83
C PHE A 66 -3.06 -10.16 8.01
N ALA A 67 -1.87 -10.74 7.87
CA ALA A 67 -1.15 -11.35 8.99
C ALA A 67 0.34 -10.95 8.94
N GLY A 68 0.92 -10.62 10.09
CA GLY A 68 2.30 -10.15 10.14
C GLY A 68 2.82 -9.87 11.55
N MET A 69 4.00 -9.26 11.62
CA MET A 69 4.65 -8.87 12.86
C MET A 69 4.82 -7.35 12.90
N LEU A 70 3.99 -6.67 13.69
CA LEU A 70 4.13 -5.23 13.94
C LEU A 70 5.42 -4.98 14.72
N LYS A 71 6.32 -4.16 14.18
CA LYS A 71 7.57 -3.76 14.83
C LYS A 71 7.45 -2.35 15.40
N ARG A 72 7.96 -2.13 16.62
CA ARG A 72 7.98 -0.80 17.26
C ARG A 72 8.81 0.17 16.41
N THR A 73 8.23 1.31 16.06
CA THR A 73 8.89 2.36 15.28
C THR A 73 9.38 3.50 16.17
N SER A 74 8.55 3.95 17.10
CA SER A 74 8.87 5.02 18.07
C SER A 74 7.84 5.03 19.20
N GLY A 75 8.25 5.39 20.43
CA GLY A 75 7.34 5.39 21.58
C GLY A 75 6.56 4.08 21.69
N ASN A 76 5.23 4.15 21.83
CA ASN A 76 4.32 3.00 21.84
C ASN A 76 3.63 2.73 20.47
N LYS A 77 4.24 3.20 19.38
CA LYS A 77 3.76 3.00 18.00
C LYS A 77 4.46 1.81 17.34
N PHE A 78 3.67 0.95 16.70
CA PHE A 78 4.11 -0.25 16.01
C PHE A 78 3.56 -0.27 14.59
N MET A 79 4.28 -0.92 13.67
CA MET A 79 3.91 -0.97 12.26
C MET A 79 4.34 -2.28 11.59
N ALA A 80 3.51 -2.81 10.71
CA ALA A 80 3.90 -3.78 9.68
C ALA A 80 3.40 -3.32 8.33
N GLU A 81 4.08 -3.76 7.27
CA GLU A 81 3.72 -3.49 5.89
C GLU A 81 3.95 -4.77 5.08
N ASP A 82 2.93 -5.18 4.31
CA ASP A 82 3.06 -6.21 3.28
C ASP A 82 2.43 -5.72 1.97
N LYS A 83 3.19 -5.83 0.88
CA LYS A 83 2.84 -5.37 -0.47
C LYS A 83 2.35 -3.91 -0.49
N GLN A 84 1.03 -3.71 -0.49
CA GLN A 84 0.38 -2.40 -0.54
C GLN A 84 -0.37 -2.04 0.75
N VAL A 85 -0.36 -2.92 1.77
CA VAL A 85 -1.11 -2.75 3.01
C VAL A 85 -0.15 -2.43 4.15
N ARG A 86 -0.40 -1.33 4.86
CA ARG A 86 0.31 -0.99 6.10
C ARG A 86 -0.68 -0.98 7.26
N VAL A 87 -0.35 -1.75 8.31
CA VAL A 87 -1.05 -1.75 9.59
C VAL A 87 -0.20 -0.98 10.60
N MET A 88 -0.82 0.00 11.26
CA MET A 88 -0.22 0.81 12.30
C MET A 88 -1.03 0.64 13.58
N TYR A 89 -0.35 0.46 14.72
CA TYR A 89 -0.98 0.36 16.03
C TYR A 89 -0.29 1.33 17.00
N ASP A 90 -1.07 2.17 17.66
CA ASP A 90 -0.62 3.07 18.71
C ASP A 90 -1.20 2.59 20.06
N LYS A 91 -0.35 2.00 20.90
CA LYS A 91 -0.74 1.41 22.17
C LYS A 91 -1.07 2.46 23.26
N ASP A 92 -0.71 3.73 23.08
CA ASP A 92 -1.12 4.79 24.02
C ASP A 92 -2.60 5.18 23.83
N THR A 93 -3.13 4.97 22.63
CA THR A 93 -4.52 5.31 22.26
C THR A 93 -5.36 4.09 21.90
N SER A 94 -4.79 2.88 22.03
CA SER A 94 -5.35 1.61 21.55
C SER A 94 -5.83 1.68 20.09
N ARG A 95 -5.26 2.56 19.25
CA ARG A 95 -5.77 2.84 17.90
C ARG A 95 -5.05 1.99 16.86
N VAL A 96 -5.83 1.29 16.04
CA VAL A 96 -5.36 0.59 14.84
C VAL A 96 -5.77 1.39 13.61
N VAL A 97 -4.84 1.60 12.70
CA VAL A 97 -5.08 2.22 11.38
C VAL A 97 -4.49 1.33 10.30
N VAL A 98 -5.28 1.02 9.28
CA VAL A 98 -4.88 0.21 8.13
C VAL A 98 -5.06 1.03 6.86
N ILE A 99 -4.01 1.14 6.05
CA ILE A 99 -4.03 1.94 4.82
C ILE A 99 -3.51 1.16 3.61
N ASN A 100 -3.96 1.55 2.42
CA ASN A 100 -3.24 1.30 1.19
C ASN A 100 -2.08 2.32 1.05
N VAL A 101 -0.83 1.85 0.99
CA VAL A 101 0.35 2.73 0.93
C VAL A 101 0.55 3.42 -0.44
N VAL A 102 -0.07 2.90 -1.50
CA VAL A 102 0.06 3.43 -2.87
C VAL A 102 -0.92 4.58 -3.11
N THR A 103 -2.17 4.42 -2.66
CA THR A 103 -3.22 5.44 -2.82
C THR A 103 -3.38 6.36 -1.61
N GLY A 104 -2.81 5.99 -0.45
CA GLY A 104 -3.05 6.67 0.83
C GLY A 104 -4.45 6.43 1.41
N THR A 105 -5.27 5.57 0.78
CA THR A 105 -6.64 5.30 1.20
C THR A 105 -6.65 4.57 2.54
N GLU A 106 -7.39 5.10 3.51
CA GLU A 106 -7.67 4.39 4.77
C GLU A 106 -8.72 3.29 4.53
N PHE A 107 -8.38 2.09 4.98
CA PHE A 107 -9.24 0.92 5.01
C PHE A 107 -9.98 0.85 6.35
N TYR A 108 -9.24 0.87 7.46
CA TYR A 108 -9.78 0.74 8.81
C TYR A 108 -9.15 1.77 9.76
N ASN A 109 -9.93 2.30 10.70
CA ASN A 109 -9.47 3.17 11.79
C ASN A 109 -10.38 2.95 13.00
N TYR A 110 -9.88 2.17 13.96
CA TYR A 110 -10.68 1.62 15.04
C TYR A 110 -9.87 1.50 16.33
N ILE A 111 -10.56 1.23 17.44
CA ILE A 111 -9.93 0.97 18.73
C ILE A 111 -9.86 -0.54 18.95
N PHE A 112 -8.68 -1.02 19.33
CA PHE A 112 -8.41 -2.39 19.73
C PHE A 112 -7.48 -2.39 20.95
N SER A 113 -7.93 -2.97 22.06
CA SER A 113 -7.11 -3.12 23.26
C SER A 113 -6.42 -4.48 23.28
N THR A 114 -5.10 -4.49 23.43
CA THR A 114 -4.34 -5.73 23.73
C THR A 114 -4.39 -6.12 25.21
N ALA A 115 -5.08 -5.33 26.06
CA ALA A 115 -5.26 -5.67 27.46
C ALA A 115 -6.43 -6.67 27.58
N ASP A 116 -6.25 -7.69 28.42
CA ASP A 116 -7.39 -8.46 28.92
C ASP A 116 -8.08 -7.58 29.98
N GLU A 117 -9.13 -6.88 29.56
CA GLU A 117 -9.89 -5.95 30.43
C GLU A 117 -10.85 -6.70 31.38
N GLY A 118 -10.95 -8.03 31.22
CA GLY A 118 -11.86 -8.89 31.97
C GLY A 118 -13.30 -8.81 31.49
N SER A 119 -14.00 -9.95 31.51
CA SER A 119 -15.46 -9.94 31.41
C SER A 119 -16.07 -9.45 32.72
N LEU A 120 -16.85 -8.37 32.66
CA LEU A 120 -17.77 -7.96 33.74
C LEU A 120 -18.93 -8.94 33.90
#